data_AF-A0AAE6YCZ5-F1
#
_entry.id   AF-A0AAE6YCZ5-F1
#
_cell.length_a   1.000
_cell.length_b   1.000
_cell.length_c   1.000
_cell.angle_alpha   90.00
_cell.angle_beta   90.00
_cell.angle_gamma   90.00
#
_symmetry.space_group_name_H-M   'P 1'
#
loop_
_entity.id
_entity.type
_entity.pdbx_description
1 polymer ?
#
loop_
_entity_poly.entity_id
_entity_poly.type
_entity_poly.pdbx_seq_one_letter_code
_entity_poly.pdbx_strand_id
1 'polypeptide(L)'
;MARRKQETKRRPPFGMPKGIVLLATPEGWRHSVHTLEGGTLCGRLADVPVDADPATARAATAAMVAGLARDVHGARVDVTWDPPREPGSWTAQVTVAEPPPNAGG
;
A
#
# COMPACT_ATOMS: atom_id res chain seq x y z
N MET A 1 7.96 31.70 -24.64
CA MET A 1 8.37 30.29 -24.72
C MET A 1 8.67 29.85 -23.28
N ALA A 2 8.15 28.82 -22.63
CA ALA A 2 7.34 27.67 -23.02
C ALA A 2 6.10 27.57 -22.10
N ARG A 3 4.96 27.28 -22.73
CA ARG A 3 3.66 27.00 -22.12
C ARG A 3 3.80 25.69 -21.35
N ARG A 4 3.59 25.69 -20.02
CA ARG A 4 3.49 24.47 -19.21
C ARG A 4 2.54 23.51 -19.93
N LYS A 5 3.08 22.39 -20.44
CA LYS A 5 2.26 21.32 -20.99
C LYS A 5 1.47 20.78 -19.81
N GLN A 6 0.18 21.09 -19.81
CA GLN A 6 -0.79 20.44 -18.95
C GLN A 6 -0.58 18.94 -19.13
N GLU A 7 -0.02 18.31 -18.10
CA GLU A 7 0.01 16.86 -18.00
C GLU A 7 -1.44 16.41 -18.14
N THR A 8 -1.74 15.84 -19.30
CA THR A 8 -2.88 14.95 -19.50
C THR A 8 -3.09 14.21 -18.19
N LYS A 9 -4.29 14.35 -17.61
CA LYS A 9 -4.82 13.50 -16.53
C LYS A 9 -4.74 12.04 -17.00
N ARG A 10 -3.54 11.46 -17.02
CA ARG A 10 -3.32 10.03 -17.15
C ARG A 10 -3.95 9.50 -15.89
N ARG A 11 -4.93 8.62 -16.05
CA ARG A 11 -5.38 7.80 -14.93
C ARG A 11 -4.13 7.32 -14.19
N PRO A 12 -4.08 7.49 -12.86
CA PRO A 12 -2.92 7.04 -12.11
C PRO A 12 -2.62 5.59 -12.48
N PRO A 13 -1.34 5.21 -12.64
CA PRO A 13 -0.98 3.85 -13.06
C PRO A 13 -1.47 2.78 -12.08
N PHE A 14 -1.88 3.19 -10.87
CA PHE A 14 -2.42 2.34 -9.82
C PHE A 14 -3.73 2.92 -9.29
N GLY A 15 -4.75 2.07 -9.12
CA GLY A 15 -5.99 2.43 -8.42
C GLY A 15 -5.78 2.65 -6.92
N MET A 16 -6.78 3.19 -6.23
CA MET A 16 -6.73 3.40 -4.79
C MET A 16 -6.60 2.05 -4.06
N PRO A 17 -5.60 1.84 -3.18
CA PRO A 17 -5.45 0.58 -2.45
C PRO A 17 -6.63 0.36 -1.48
N LYS A 18 -7.13 -0.87 -1.46
CA LYS A 18 -8.24 -1.34 -0.60
C LYS A 18 -7.81 -2.46 0.35
N GLY A 19 -6.93 -3.34 -0.11
CA GLY A 19 -6.53 -4.50 0.66
C GLY A 19 -5.12 -4.95 0.32
N ILE A 20 -4.52 -5.67 1.25
CA ILE A 20 -3.16 -6.21 1.13
C ILE A 20 -3.19 -7.67 1.54
N VAL A 21 -2.45 -8.49 0.81
CA VAL A 21 -2.07 -9.84 1.22
C VAL A 21 -0.55 -9.87 1.28
N LEU A 22 -0.02 -10.30 2.41
CA LEU A 22 1.40 -10.49 2.66
C LEU A 22 1.66 -11.97 2.90
N LEU A 23 2.62 -12.53 2.18
CA LEU A 23 3.00 -13.92 2.23
C LEU A 23 4.49 -14.05 2.56
N ALA A 24 4.79 -14.84 3.60
CA ALA A 24 6.13 -15.31 3.85
C ALA A 24 6.43 -16.49 2.91
N THR A 25 7.47 -16.35 2.10
CA THR A 25 7.97 -17.43 1.23
C THR A 25 9.43 -17.71 1.57
N PRO A 26 9.95 -18.93 1.31
CA PRO A 26 11.36 -19.24 1.55
C PRO A 26 12.33 -18.35 0.74
N GLU A 27 11.85 -17.69 -0.32
CA GLU A 27 12.66 -16.75 -1.11
C GLU A 27 12.49 -15.28 -0.67
N GLY A 28 11.71 -15.01 0.39
CA GLY A 28 11.44 -13.68 0.92
C GLY A 28 9.96 -13.36 1.05
N TRP A 29 9.66 -12.07 1.20
CA TRP A 29 8.30 -11.58 1.45
C TRP A 29 7.60 -11.15 0.17
N ARG A 30 6.45 -11.73 -0.13
CA ARG A 30 5.62 -11.37 -1.30
C ARG A 30 4.40 -10.60 -0.85
N HIS A 31 4.03 -9.56 -1.58
CA HIS A 31 2.82 -8.81 -1.33
C HIS A 31 1.90 -8.78 -2.56
N SER A 32 0.60 -8.73 -2.31
CA SER A 32 -0.42 -8.45 -3.30
C SER A 32 -1.30 -7.32 -2.79
N VAL A 33 -1.32 -6.20 -3.48
CA VAL A 33 -2.16 -5.04 -3.13
C VAL A 33 -3.35 -5.01 -4.07
N HIS A 34 -4.55 -5.11 -3.49
CA HIS A 34 -5.80 -5.01 -4.21
C HIS A 34 -6.30 -3.57 -4.22
N THR A 35 -6.73 -3.10 -5.38
CA THR A 35 -7.26 -1.74 -5.57
C THR A 35 -8.78 -1.75 -5.68
N LEU A 36 -9.43 -0.61 -5.40
CA LEU A 36 -10.89 -0.46 -5.52
C LEU A 36 -11.41 -0.76 -6.94
N GLU A 37 -10.60 -0.46 -7.96
CA GLU A 37 -10.92 -0.66 -9.38
C GLU A 37 -10.81 -2.14 -9.82
N GLY A 38 -10.48 -3.07 -8.91
CA GLY A 38 -10.27 -4.49 -9.21
C GLY A 38 -8.87 -4.82 -9.73
N GLY A 39 -7.97 -3.84 -9.84
CA GLY A 39 -6.55 -4.07 -10.15
C GLY A 39 -5.81 -4.70 -8.97
N THR A 40 -4.81 -5.53 -9.27
CA THR A 40 -3.92 -6.13 -8.26
C THR A 40 -2.46 -5.86 -8.61
N LEU A 41 -1.69 -5.37 -7.65
CA LEU A 41 -0.25 -5.16 -7.74
C LEU A 41 0.49 -6.22 -6.93
N CYS A 42 1.20 -7.11 -7.61
CA CYS A 42 2.02 -8.14 -6.98
C CYS A 42 3.50 -7.73 -6.98
N GLY A 43 4.21 -8.05 -5.92
CA GLY A 43 5.65 -7.78 -5.83
C GLY A 43 6.32 -8.51 -4.67
N ARG A 44 7.61 -8.22 -4.50
CA ARG A 44 8.45 -8.72 -3.40
C ARG A 44 8.97 -7.52 -2.62
N LEU A 45 9.01 -7.64 -1.29
CA LEU A 45 9.73 -6.68 -0.44
C LEU A 45 11.23 -6.92 -0.63
N ALA A 46 11.87 -6.13 -1.49
CA ALA A 46 13.31 -6.24 -1.72
C ALA A 46 14.16 -5.78 -0.53
N ASP A 47 13.61 -4.87 0.31
CA ASP A 47 14.31 -4.26 1.44
C ASP A 47 14.16 -5.06 2.75
N VAL A 48 13.27 -6.07 2.78
CA VAL A 48 13.00 -6.86 3.99
C VAL A 48 13.69 -8.22 3.87
N PRO A 49 14.58 -8.58 4.82
CA PRO A 49 15.24 -9.88 4.80
C PRO A 49 14.23 -11.02 4.95
N VAL A 50 14.55 -12.19 4.39
CA VAL A 50 13.66 -13.36 4.42
C VAL A 50 13.33 -13.82 5.84
N ASP A 51 14.28 -13.76 6.77
CA ASP A 51 14.12 -14.08 8.19
C ASP A 51 13.59 -12.91 9.05
N ALA A 52 13.13 -11.81 8.43
CA ALA A 52 12.56 -10.70 9.19
C ALA A 52 11.33 -11.15 9.99
N ASP A 53 11.10 -10.51 11.14
CA ASP A 53 9.86 -10.71 11.89
C ASP A 53 8.63 -10.28 11.03
N PRO A 54 7.51 -11.02 11.07
CA PRO A 54 6.30 -10.65 10.35
C PRO A 54 5.77 -9.25 10.68
N ALA A 55 6.00 -8.70 11.88
CA ALA A 55 5.67 -7.31 12.18
C ALA A 55 6.50 -6.33 11.33
N THR A 56 7.79 -6.59 11.12
CA THR A 56 8.65 -5.78 10.24
C THR A 56 8.17 -5.84 8.80
N ALA A 57 7.88 -7.03 8.27
CA ALA A 57 7.37 -7.18 6.90
C ALA A 57 6.01 -6.49 6.70
N ARG A 58 5.13 -6.58 7.69
CA ARG A 58 3.84 -5.87 7.72
C ARG A 58 4.03 -4.36 7.75
N ALA A 59 4.92 -3.84 8.59
CA ALA A 59 5.21 -2.41 8.68
C ALA A 59 5.81 -1.86 7.38
N ALA A 60 6.76 -2.57 6.78
CA ALA A 60 7.36 -2.20 5.50
C ALA A 60 6.33 -2.18 4.36
N THR A 61 5.45 -3.19 4.30
CA THR A 61 4.36 -3.24 3.31
C THR A 61 3.37 -2.09 3.51
N ALA A 62 2.98 -1.81 4.76
CA ALA A 62 2.08 -0.71 5.07
C ALA A 62 2.69 0.65 4.68
N ALA A 63 3.97 0.88 4.98
CA ALA A 63 4.68 2.09 4.60
C ALA A 63 4.75 2.26 3.08
N MET A 64 4.99 1.18 2.33
CA MET A 64 4.97 1.19 0.87
C MET A 64 3.59 1.59 0.32
N VAL A 65 2.52 0.97 0.82
CA VAL A 65 1.15 1.27 0.37
C VAL A 65 0.74 2.68 0.73
N ALA A 66 1.11 3.16 1.91
CA ALA A 66 0.89 4.55 2.31
C ALA A 66 1.65 5.54 1.42
N GLY A 67 2.90 5.22 1.07
CA GLY A 67 3.69 5.99 0.11
C GLY A 67 3.04 6.04 -1.27
N LEU A 68 2.57 4.91 -1.79
CA LEU A 68 1.92 4.82 -3.09
C LEU A 68 0.58 5.59 -3.11
N ALA A 69 -0.24 5.46 -2.07
CA ALA A 69 -1.49 6.22 -1.97
C ALA A 69 -1.23 7.73 -1.91
N ARG A 70 -0.20 8.16 -1.17
CA ARG A 70 0.18 9.57 -1.07
C ARG A 70 0.75 10.12 -2.37
N ASP A 71 1.68 9.41 -3.00
CA ASP A 71 2.38 9.87 -4.20
C ASP A 71 1.44 9.91 -5.43
N VAL A 72 0.61 8.87 -5.57
CA VAL A 72 -0.24 8.69 -6.76
C VAL A 72 -1.60 9.38 -6.60
N HIS A 73 -2.19 9.37 -5.40
CA HIS A 73 -3.54 9.88 -5.14
C HIS A 73 -3.58 11.08 -4.21
N GLY A 74 -2.46 11.51 -3.62
CA GLY A 74 -2.46 12.57 -2.61
C GLY A 74 -3.19 12.20 -1.31
N ALA A 75 -3.53 10.91 -1.14
CA ALA A 75 -4.37 10.44 -0.05
C ALA A 75 -3.53 9.81 1.06
N ARG A 76 -3.89 10.09 2.31
CA ARG A 76 -3.37 9.36 3.46
C ARG A 76 -4.22 8.10 3.65
N VAL A 77 -3.58 6.97 3.87
CA VAL A 77 -4.26 5.71 4.16
C VAL A 77 -3.74 5.13 5.45
N ASP A 78 -4.63 4.42 6.14
CA ASP A 78 -4.31 3.58 7.28
C ASP A 78 -4.40 2.10 6.87
N VAL A 79 -3.54 1.28 7.44
CA VAL A 79 -3.44 -0.15 7.13
C VAL A 79 -3.71 -0.93 8.40
N THR A 80 -4.87 -1.57 8.45
CA THR A 80 -5.27 -2.43 9.57
C THR A 80 -5.06 -3.89 9.18
N TRP A 81 -4.16 -4.58 9.89
CA TRP A 81 -3.89 -6.00 9.69
C TRP A 81 -4.94 -6.86 10.41
N ASP A 82 -5.51 -7.83 9.70
CA ASP A 82 -6.41 -8.84 10.27
C ASP A 82 -5.60 -9.82 11.13
N PRO A 83 -6.20 -10.46 12.16
CA PRO A 83 -5.56 -11.57 12.85
C PRO A 83 -5.09 -12.65 11.86
N PRO A 84 -3.88 -13.19 12.05
CA PRO A 84 -3.35 -14.21 11.14
C PRO A 84 -4.24 -15.43 11.15
N ARG A 85 -4.83 -15.73 10.00
CA ARG A 85 -5.69 -16.91 9.82
C ARG A 85 -4.88 -18.16 9.54
N GLU A 86 -3.71 -18.00 8.93
CA GLU A 86 -2.80 -19.07 8.55
C GLU A 86 -1.35 -18.64 8.82
N PRO A 87 -0.46 -19.55 9.27
CA PRO A 87 0.94 -19.25 9.43
C PRO A 87 1.56 -18.87 8.07
N GLY A 88 2.27 -17.74 8.02
CA GLY A 88 2.91 -17.27 6.79
C GLY A 88 2.01 -16.47 5.86
N SER A 89 0.73 -16.22 6.22
CA SER A 89 -0.20 -15.41 5.44
C SER A 89 -0.90 -14.37 6.31
N TRP A 90 -0.82 -13.10 5.90
CA TRP A 90 -1.46 -11.99 6.58
C TRP A 90 -2.26 -11.16 5.59
N THR A 91 -3.46 -10.78 5.98
CA THR A 91 -4.30 -9.86 5.21
C THR A 91 -4.42 -8.53 5.95
N ALA A 92 -4.53 -7.45 5.18
CA ALA A 92 -4.81 -6.12 5.73
C ALA A 92 -5.90 -5.44 4.93
N GLN A 93 -6.68 -4.62 5.62
CA GLN A 93 -7.60 -3.67 5.03
C GLN A 93 -6.92 -2.30 4.98
N VAL A 94 -7.11 -1.60 3.86
CA VAL A 94 -6.61 -0.24 3.65
C VAL A 94 -7.79 0.70 3.67
N THR A 95 -7.80 1.63 4.62
CA THR A 95 -8.82 2.65 4.76
C THR A 95 -8.22 4.02 4.44
N VAL A 96 -8.99 4.86 3.75
CA VAL A 96 -8.57 6.25 3.53
C VAL A 96 -8.68 6.96 4.86
N ALA A 97 -7.56 7.48 5.36
CA ALA A 97 -7.57 8.34 6.51
C ALA A 97 -8.15 9.68 6.07
N GLU A 98 -9.30 10.05 6.61
CA GLU A 98 -9.80 11.41 6.47
C GLU A 98 -8.75 12.38 7.02
N PRO A 99 -8.47 13.51 6.34
CA PRO A 99 -7.66 14.54 6.96
C PRO A 99 -8.34 14.95 8.27
N PRO A 100 -7.58 15.21 9.35
CA PRO A 100 -8.20 15.70 10.58
C PRO A 100 -9.05 16.93 10.21
N PRO A 101 -10.28 17.06 10.75
CA PRO A 101 -11.07 18.26 10.51
C PRO A 101 -10.22 19.44 10.96
N ASN A 102 -9.84 20.30 10.02
CA ASN A 102 -8.96 21.41 10.28
C ASN A 102 -9.49 22.20 11.48
N ALA A 103 -8.70 22.24 12.56
CA ALA A 103 -8.77 23.29 13.56
C ALA A 103 -8.26 24.57 12.88
N GLY A 104 -9.13 25.19 12.08
CA GLY A 104 -8.96 26.56 11.64
C GLY A 104 -9.29 27.47 12.82
N GLY A 105 -8.26 28.11 13.36
CA GLY A 105 -8.35 29.24 14.30
C GLY A 105 -7.42 30.33 13.82
#